data_AF-A0A1H4J6R1-F1
#
_entry.id   AF-A0A1H4J6R1-F1
#
_cell.length_a   1.000
_cell.length_b   1.000
_cell.length_c   1.000
_cell.angle_alpha   90.00
_cell.angle_beta   90.00
_cell.angle_gamma   90.00
#
_symmetry.space_group_name_H-M   'P 1'
#
loop_
_entity.id
_entity.type
_entity.pdbx_description
1 polymer ?
#
loop_
_entity_poly.entity_id
_entity_poly.type
_entity_poly.pdbx_seq_one_letter_code
_entity_poly.pdbx_strand_id
1 'polypeptide(L)'
;MTVRHFYLAMAVIGTLVPWLFFGSFFALNGLDIPLFLQSLFANGAAAGFSIDVLLSILVFWVWSWRDAARNRIRHWWLVLPASFFVGLSLSLPLYLWLRERE
;
A
#
# COMPACT_ATOMS: atom_id res chain seq x y z
N MET A 1 -3.79 9.67 21.88
CA MET A 1 -2.82 9.27 20.83
C MET A 1 -2.58 10.47 19.94
N THR A 2 -1.34 10.87 19.69
CA THR A 2 -1.05 11.85 18.63
C THR A 2 -1.25 11.20 17.26
N VAL A 3 -1.63 11.99 16.25
CA VAL A 3 -1.95 11.52 14.89
C VAL A 3 -0.80 10.70 14.27
N ARG A 4 0.45 11.03 14.63
CA ARG A 4 1.64 10.24 14.27
C ARG A 4 1.56 8.77 14.71
N HIS A 5 1.15 8.48 15.94
CA HIS A 5 1.06 7.10 16.43
C HIS A 5 -0.05 6.33 15.72
N PHE A 6 -1.14 7.02 15.36
CA PHE A 6 -2.20 6.44 14.56
C PHE A 6 -1.68 6.02 13.18
N TYR A 7 -0.94 6.87 12.47
CA TYR A 7 -0.35 6.51 11.18
C TYR A 7 0.63 5.34 11.28
N LEU A 8 1.46 5.30 12.32
CA LEU A 8 2.37 4.17 12.52
C LEU A 8 1.61 2.87 12.78
N ALA A 9 0.56 2.90 13.62
CA ALA A 9 -0.29 1.74 13.85
C ALA A 9 -0.98 1.29 12.55
N MET A 10 -1.53 2.23 11.77
CA MET A 10 -2.16 1.92 10.48
C MET A 10 -1.17 1.37 9.46
N ALA A 11 0.10 1.81 9.46
CA ALA A 11 1.14 1.24 8.60
C ALA A 11 1.41 -0.24 8.95
N VAL A 12 1.47 -0.57 10.25
CA VAL A 12 1.63 -1.95 10.71
C VAL A 12 0.42 -2.80 10.32
N ILE A 13 -0.79 -2.33 10.62
CA ILE A 13 -2.04 -3.06 10.30
C ILE A 13 -2.20 -3.22 8.79
N GLY A 14 -1.94 -2.16 8.03
CA GLY A 14 -1.98 -2.13 6.57
C GLY A 14 -0.93 -3.02 5.90
N THR A 15 0.07 -3.49 6.65
CA THR A 15 1.02 -4.53 6.21
C THR A 15 0.55 -5.91 6.61
N LEU A 16 0.24 -6.11 7.90
CA LEU A 16 -0.09 -7.43 8.43
C LEU A 16 -1.37 -8.00 7.82
N VAL A 17 -2.43 -7.19 7.71
CA VAL A 17 -3.73 -7.68 7.25
C VAL A 17 -3.66 -8.20 5.81
N PRO A 18 -3.15 -7.45 4.81
CA PRO A 18 -3.00 -7.99 3.45
C PRO A 18 -2.10 -9.23 3.39
N TRP A 19 -0.99 -9.23 4.11
CA TRP A 19 -0.06 -10.36 4.11
C TRP A 19 -0.65 -11.63 4.72
N LEU A 20 -1.60 -11.55 5.65
CA LEU A 20 -2.33 -12.72 6.15
C LEU A 20 -3.17 -13.37 5.04
N PHE A 21 -3.87 -12.56 4.23
CA PHE A 21 -4.64 -13.06 3.09
C PHE A 21 -3.74 -13.60 1.98
N PHE A 22 -2.66 -12.90 1.65
CA PHE A 22 -1.69 -13.37 0.65
C PHE A 22 -0.99 -14.65 1.10
N GLY A 23 -0.59 -14.73 2.38
CA GLY A 23 0.01 -15.92 2.97
C GLY A 23 -0.94 -17.12 2.93
N SER A 24 -2.23 -16.93 3.26
CA SER A 24 -3.24 -17.98 3.12
C SER A 24 -3.41 -18.43 1.67
N PHE A 25 -3.40 -17.50 0.71
CA PHE A 25 -3.50 -17.83 -0.71
C PHE A 25 -2.30 -18.66 -1.19
N PHE A 26 -1.08 -18.23 -0.88
CA PHE A 26 0.13 -18.93 -1.28
C PHE A 26 0.32 -20.26 -0.54
N ALA A 27 -0.19 -20.40 0.69
CA ALA A 27 -0.20 -21.67 1.40
C ALA A 27 -1.11 -22.71 0.73
N LEU A 28 -2.23 -22.27 0.14
CA LEU A 28 -3.19 -23.15 -0.52
C LEU A 28 -2.82 -23.46 -1.99
N ASN A 29 -2.27 -22.48 -2.70
CA ASN A 29 -2.04 -22.58 -4.15
C ASN A 29 -0.55 -22.70 -4.54
N GLY A 30 0.37 -22.63 -3.56
CA GLY A 30 1.80 -22.46 -3.82
C GLY A 30 2.15 -21.05 -4.27
N LEU A 31 3.44 -20.78 -4.53
CA LEU A 31 3.94 -19.48 -5.04
C LEU A 31 3.61 -19.28 -6.54
N ASP A 32 2.32 -19.27 -6.88
CA ASP A 32 1.83 -19.05 -8.24
C ASP A 32 1.39 -17.58 -8.44
N ILE A 33 2.33 -16.76 -8.90
CA ILE A 33 2.08 -15.33 -9.18
C ILE A 33 1.05 -15.14 -10.31
N PRO A 34 1.12 -15.87 -11.45
CA PRO A 34 0.08 -15.82 -12.47
C PRO A 34 -1.34 -16.09 -11.92
N LEU A 35 -1.51 -17.12 -11.11
CA LEU A 35 -2.82 -17.46 -10.52
C LEU A 35 -3.28 -16.38 -9.52
N PHE A 36 -2.36 -15.81 -8.74
CA PHE A 36 -2.66 -14.68 -7.86
C PHE A 36 -3.21 -13.48 -8.64
N LEU A 37 -2.56 -13.11 -9.74
CA LEU A 37 -3.02 -12.01 -10.59
C LEU A 37 -4.38 -12.31 -11.23
N GLN A 38 -4.60 -13.53 -11.73
CA GLN A 38 -5.90 -13.92 -12.27
C GLN A 38 -7.00 -13.84 -11.19
N SER A 39 -6.69 -14.20 -9.95
CA SER A 39 -7.62 -14.17 -8.82
C SER A 39 -8.06 -12.74 -8.46
N LEU A 40 -7.18 -11.76 -8.62
CA LEU A 40 -7.51 -10.32 -8.43
C LEU A 40 -8.56 -9.82 -9.44
N PHE A 41 -8.68 -10.49 -10.59
CA PHE A 41 -9.62 -10.17 -11.66
C PHE A 41 -10.64 -11.30 -11.90
N ALA A 42 -10.86 -12.17 -10.92
CA ALA A 42 -11.72 -13.36 -11.06
C ALA A 42 -13.19 -13.04 -11.37
N ASN A 43 -13.67 -11.86 -11.00
CA ASN A 43 -15.02 -11.37 -11.29
C ASN A 43 -15.04 -9.84 -11.36
N GLY A 44 -16.16 -9.27 -11.83
CA GLY A 44 -16.30 -7.83 -12.01
C GLY A 44 -16.10 -7.01 -10.73
N ALA A 45 -16.51 -7.53 -9.56
CA ALA A 45 -16.33 -6.82 -8.29
C ALA A 45 -14.85 -6.81 -7.87
N ALA A 46 -14.18 -7.97 -7.90
CA ALA A 46 -12.75 -8.08 -7.61
C ALA A 46 -11.89 -7.23 -8.57
N ALA A 47 -12.23 -7.25 -9.86
CA ALA A 47 -11.60 -6.41 -10.86
C ALA A 47 -11.80 -4.91 -10.56
N GLY A 48 -13.02 -4.51 -10.19
CA GLY A 48 -13.33 -3.13 -9.79
C GLY A 48 -12.50 -2.67 -8.60
N PHE A 49 -12.42 -3.46 -7.53
CA PHE A 49 -11.57 -3.15 -6.37
C PHE A 49 -10.08 -3.08 -6.72
N SER A 50 -9.59 -4.01 -7.55
CA SER A 50 -8.19 -4.01 -7.99
C SER A 50 -7.85 -2.75 -8.78
N ILE A 51 -8.71 -2.34 -9.71
CA ILE A 51 -8.54 -1.12 -10.51
C ILE A 51 -8.62 0.13 -9.62
N ASP A 52 -9.56 0.19 -8.69
CA ASP A 52 -9.70 1.30 -7.74
C ASP A 52 -8.41 1.52 -6.93
N VAL A 53 -7.81 0.44 -6.42
CA VAL A 53 -6.53 0.49 -5.70
C VAL A 53 -5.38 0.91 -6.62
N LEU A 54 -5.29 0.37 -7.83
CA LEU A 54 -4.22 0.71 -8.78
C LEU A 54 -4.28 2.20 -9.18
N LEU A 55 -5.47 2.72 -9.49
CA LEU A 55 -5.66 4.13 -9.79
C LEU A 55 -5.32 5.02 -8.59
N SER A 56 -5.73 4.61 -7.39
CA SER A 56 -5.41 5.33 -6.15
C SER A 56 -3.90 5.37 -5.88
N ILE A 57 -3.16 4.28 -6.13
CA ILE A 57 -1.69 4.24 -6.03
C ILE A 57 -1.04 5.21 -7.01
N LEU A 58 -1.49 5.23 -8.27
CA LEU A 58 -0.96 6.13 -9.29
C LEU A 58 -1.14 7.60 -8.90
N VAL A 59 -2.35 7.98 -8.49
CA VAL A 59 -2.65 9.35 -8.03
C VAL A 59 -1.81 9.68 -6.80
N PHE A 60 -1.72 8.75 -5.85
CA PHE A 60 -0.95 8.91 -4.62
C PHE A 60 0.55 9.08 -4.87
N TRP A 61 1.14 8.39 -5.84
CA TRP A 61 2.55 8.60 -6.20
C TRP A 61 2.80 10.02 -6.72
N VAL A 62 1.96 10.51 -7.63
CA VAL A 62 2.10 11.88 -8.18
C VAL A 62 1.91 12.92 -7.09
N TRP A 63 0.90 12.75 -6.24
CA TRP A 63 0.61 13.67 -5.14
C TRP A 63 1.72 13.66 -4.08
N SER A 64 2.10 12.48 -3.58
CA SER A 64 3.11 12.35 -2.52
C SER A 64 4.49 12.81 -3.00
N TRP A 65 4.84 12.62 -4.27
CA TRP A 65 6.06 13.17 -4.85
C TRP A 65 6.09 14.70 -4.80
N ARG A 66 4.99 15.36 -5.23
CA ARG A 66 4.88 16.82 -5.21
C ARG A 66 4.88 17.37 -3.79
N ASP A 67 4.16 16.74 -2.87
CA ASP A 67 4.10 17.18 -1.47
C ASP A 67 5.45 16.94 -0.75
N ALA A 68 6.13 15.82 -1.01
CA ALA A 68 7.48 15.57 -0.49
C ALA A 68 8.51 16.59 -0.98
N ALA A 69 8.44 16.98 -2.25
CA ALA A 69 9.32 18.01 -2.82
C ALA A 69 9.08 19.40 -2.16
N ARG A 70 7.82 19.75 -1.86
CA ARG A 70 7.46 21.02 -1.22
C ARG A 70 7.85 21.06 0.25
N ASN A 71 7.57 19.99 0.99
CA ASN A 71 7.77 19.90 2.42
C ASN A 71 9.16 19.33 2.80
N ARG A 72 10.04 19.09 1.80
CA ARG A 72 11.38 18.50 1.97
C ARG A 72 11.41 17.21 2.80
N ILE A 73 10.37 16.38 2.65
CA ILE A 73 10.21 15.15 3.43
C ILE A 73 11.34 14.18 3.07
N ARG A 74 12.20 13.88 4.04
CA ARG A 74 13.30 12.94 3.86
C ARG A 74 12.78 11.50 3.81
N HIS A 75 13.39 10.66 2.97
CA HIS A 75 13.04 9.23 2.78
C HIS A 75 11.68 8.95 2.11
N TRP A 76 11.13 9.91 1.35
CA TRP A 76 9.92 9.66 0.53
C TRP A 76 10.04 8.43 -0.38
N TRP A 77 11.24 8.10 -0.84
CA TRP A 77 11.49 6.94 -1.69
C TRP A 77 11.01 5.60 -1.07
N LEU A 78 10.85 5.50 0.26
CA LEU A 78 10.30 4.33 0.95
C LEU A 78 8.84 4.03 0.59
N VAL A 79 8.12 5.04 0.10
CA VAL A 79 6.73 4.92 -0.35
C VAL A 79 6.63 4.01 -1.58
N LEU A 80 7.62 4.04 -2.47
CA LEU A 80 7.64 3.22 -3.69
C LEU A 80 7.68 1.72 -3.39
N PRO A 81 8.68 1.16 -2.68
CA PRO A 81 8.70 -0.25 -2.34
C PRO A 81 7.49 -0.64 -1.48
N ALA A 82 7.01 0.23 -0.59
CA ALA A 82 5.79 -0.03 0.16
C ALA A 82 4.56 -0.25 -0.75
N SER A 83 4.40 0.58 -1.78
CA SER A 83 3.31 0.42 -2.77
C SER A 83 3.47 -0.86 -3.61
N PHE A 84 4.69 -1.27 -3.94
CA PHE A 84 4.92 -2.49 -4.75
C PHE A 84 4.78 -3.79 -3.95
N PHE A 85 5.28 -3.84 -2.71
CA PHE A 85 5.30 -5.07 -1.92
C PHE A 85 4.01 -5.31 -1.13
N VAL A 86 3.27 -4.27 -0.80
CA VAL A 86 2.06 -4.36 0.02
C VAL A 86 0.87 -3.67 -0.63
N GLY A 87 1.08 -2.45 -1.14
CA GLY A 87 0.03 -1.64 -1.75
C GLY A 87 -0.23 -0.34 -1.00
N LEU A 88 -1.36 0.30 -1.33
CA LEU A 88 -1.74 1.61 -0.79
C LEU A 88 -1.93 1.60 0.73
N SER A 89 -2.36 0.46 1.29
CA SER A 89 -2.65 0.27 2.71
C SER A 89 -1.46 0.54 3.62
N LEU A 90 -0.23 0.26 3.17
CA LEU A 90 1.00 0.62 3.88
C LEU A 90 1.56 1.95 3.38
N SER A 91 1.58 2.18 2.06
CA SER A 91 2.31 3.32 1.50
C SER A 91 1.72 4.67 1.93
N LEU A 92 0.39 4.78 2.05
CA LEU A 92 -0.30 5.97 2.53
C LEU A 92 0.04 6.32 4.00
N PRO A 93 -0.23 5.45 4.98
CA PRO A 93 0.08 5.77 6.38
C PRO A 93 1.58 5.93 6.62
N LEU A 94 2.44 5.19 5.92
CA LEU A 94 3.89 5.37 5.99
C LEU A 94 4.31 6.78 5.57
N TYR A 95 3.76 7.28 4.45
CA TYR A 95 4.02 8.62 3.98
C TYR A 95 3.53 9.70 4.95
N LEU A 96 2.31 9.56 5.45
CA LEU A 96 1.75 10.50 6.41
C LEU A 96 2.53 10.52 7.73
N TRP A 97 3.04 9.37 8.17
CA TRP A 97 3.94 9.30 9.31
C TRP A 97 5.27 10.01 9.07
N LEU A 98 5.87 9.85 7.89
CA LEU A 98 7.10 10.56 7.50
C LEU A 98 6.85 12.08 7.47
N ARG A 99 5.71 12.50 6.93
CA ARG A 99 5.32 13.91 6.86
C ARG A 99 5.13 14.55 8.24
N GLU A 100 4.54 13.83 9.20
CA GLU A 100 4.31 14.34 10.56
C GLU A 100 5.60 14.39 11.40
N ARG A 101 6.67 13.72 10.95
CA ARG A 101 7.94 13.67 11.66
C ARG A 101 8.87 14.84 11.30
N GLU A 102 8.71 15.38 10.09
CA GLU A 102 9.55 16.43 9.51
C GLU A 102 8.84 17.79 9.63
#